data_AF-A0A8X6F6Q9-F1
#
_entry.id   AF-A0A8X6F6Q9-F1
#
_cell.length_a   1.000
_cell.length_b   1.000
_cell.length_c   1.000
_cell.angle_alpha   90.00
_cell.angle_beta   90.00
_cell.angle_gamma   90.00
#
_symmetry.space_group_name_H-M   'P 1'
#
loop_
_entity.id
_entity.type
_entity.pdbx_description
1 polymer ?
#
loop_
_entity_poly.entity_id
_entity_poly.type
_entity_poly.pdbx_seq_one_letter_code
_entity_poly.pdbx_strand_id
1 'polypeptide(L)'
;MADKMSVYNPTDISSINKQDQFRTISCSCEDNSSLSSIEASIESLAQQIHKLHSPNYNKPRYHNRSRSRSKSRSSSHRLCWYHYRFRANAQKCISPCSFKESQK
;
A
#
# COMPACT_ATOMS: atom_id res chain seq x y z
N MET A 1 9.62 63.33 -42.21
CA MET A 1 8.97 63.77 -40.96
C MET A 1 9.24 62.71 -39.90
N ALA A 2 9.78 63.08 -38.73
CA ALA A 2 10.08 62.14 -37.64
C ALA A 2 8.92 62.14 -36.64
N ASP A 3 8.33 60.97 -36.40
CA ASP A 3 7.29 60.77 -35.39
C ASP A 3 7.86 60.93 -33.98
N LYS A 4 7.17 61.72 -33.16
CA LYS A 4 7.61 62.13 -31.83
C LYS A 4 7.13 61.08 -30.83
N MET A 5 7.96 60.08 -30.52
CA MET A 5 7.67 59.10 -29.47
C MET A 5 7.50 59.84 -28.12
N SER A 6 6.31 59.80 -27.55
CA SER A 6 6.04 60.28 -26.19
C SER A 6 6.74 59.35 -25.20
N VAL A 7 7.81 59.85 -24.56
CA VAL A 7 8.48 59.19 -23.45
C VAL A 7 7.50 59.15 -22.28
N TYR A 8 6.95 57.98 -22.00
CA TYR A 8 6.13 57.76 -20.83
C TYR A 8 7.00 57.82 -19.57
N ASN A 9 6.65 58.70 -18.64
CA ASN A 9 7.39 58.90 -17.40
C ASN A 9 6.78 57.99 -16.31
N PRO A 10 7.54 57.07 -15.69
CA PRO A 10 7.00 56.03 -14.81
C PRO A 10 6.46 56.52 -13.45
N THR A 11 6.49 57.83 -13.20
CA THR A 11 6.00 58.43 -11.94
C THR A 11 4.52 58.87 -12.00
N ASP A 12 3.86 58.73 -13.15
CA ASP A 12 2.46 59.17 -13.34
C ASP A 12 1.41 58.13 -12.87
N ILE A 13 1.84 56.99 -12.34
CA ILE A 13 0.94 56.05 -11.64
C ILE A 13 0.78 56.56 -10.20
N SER A 14 -0.15 57.50 -10.06
CA SER A 14 -0.57 58.07 -8.78
C SER A 14 -1.05 56.99 -7.80
N SER A 15 -0.61 57.14 -6.55
CA SER A 15 -0.85 56.29 -5.39
C SER A 15 -2.30 55.83 -5.24
N ILE A 16 -2.57 54.58 -5.59
CA ILE A 16 -3.80 53.91 -5.16
C ILE A 16 -3.61 53.63 -3.65
N ASN A 17 -4.29 54.41 -2.82
CA ASN A 17 -4.34 54.19 -1.38
C ASN A 17 -4.74 52.73 -1.12
N LYS A 18 -3.86 51.97 -0.44
CA LYS A 18 -3.94 50.50 -0.26
C LYS A 18 -5.11 50.03 0.63
N GLN A 19 -6.13 50.85 0.86
CA GLN A 19 -7.15 50.58 1.86
C GLN A 19 -8.57 50.32 1.34
N ASP A 20 -8.87 50.47 0.05
CA ASP A 20 -10.28 50.33 -0.40
C ASP A 20 -10.47 49.66 -1.77
N GLN A 21 -9.97 48.43 -1.96
CA GLN A 21 -10.36 47.60 -3.13
C GLN A 21 -10.62 46.12 -2.81
N PHE A 22 -10.96 45.78 -1.56
CA PHE A 22 -11.80 44.61 -1.31
C PHE A 22 -13.20 45.13 -1.05
N ARG A 23 -13.94 45.42 -2.13
CA ARG A 23 -15.40 45.39 -2.06
C ARG A 23 -15.78 43.96 -1.68
N THR A 24 -16.04 43.73 -0.41
CA THR A 24 -16.84 42.59 0.04
C THR A 24 -18.22 42.75 -0.57
N ILE A 25 -18.36 42.22 -1.79
CA ILE A 25 -19.64 41.94 -2.40
C ILE A 25 -20.21 40.79 -1.56
N SER A 26 -21.02 41.14 -0.55
CA SER A 26 -21.97 40.20 0.02
C SER A 26 -23.02 39.94 -1.06
N CYS A 27 -22.90 38.83 -1.78
CA CYS A 27 -23.97 38.35 -2.64
C CYS A 27 -23.89 36.83 -2.81
N SER A 28 -25.09 36.26 -2.92
CA SER A 28 -25.44 34.90 -3.32
C SER A 28 -24.87 33.72 -2.52
N CYS A 29 -25.73 33.20 -1.64
CA CYS A 29 -25.67 31.87 -1.03
C CYS A 29 -25.41 30.71 -2.02
N GLU A 30 -25.67 30.88 -3.31
CA GLU A 30 -25.40 29.91 -4.38
C GLU A 30 -23.90 29.64 -4.59
N ASP A 31 -23.05 30.67 -4.46
CA ASP A 31 -21.61 30.54 -4.70
C ASP A 31 -20.92 29.79 -3.55
N ASN A 32 -21.37 30.01 -2.32
CA ASN A 32 -20.87 29.29 -1.15
C ASN A 32 -21.30 27.81 -1.15
N SER A 33 -22.53 27.52 -1.60
CA SER A 33 -23.02 26.14 -1.75
C SER A 33 -22.24 25.38 -2.82
N SER A 34 -21.96 26.03 -3.95
CA SER A 34 -21.17 25.47 -5.04
C SER A 34 -19.72 25.23 -4.63
N LEU A 35 -19.10 26.19 -3.92
CA LEU A 35 -17.76 26.04 -3.36
C LEU A 35 -17.68 24.89 -2.35
N SER A 36 -18.64 24.82 -1.42
CA SER A 36 -18.70 23.71 -0.43
C SER A 36 -18.85 22.35 -1.11
N SER A 37 -19.64 22.27 -2.18
CA SER A 37 -19.81 21.04 -2.97
C SER A 37 -18.53 20.63 -3.69
N ILE A 38 -17.77 21.59 -4.21
CA ILE A 38 -16.47 21.35 -4.84
C ILE A 38 -15.44 20.90 -3.81
N GLU A 39 -15.37 21.56 -2.65
CA GLU A 39 -14.48 21.19 -1.54
C GLU A 39 -14.75 19.74 -1.09
N ALA A 40 -16.02 19.37 -0.89
CA ALA A 40 -16.40 18.01 -0.54
C ALA A 40 -15.99 16.98 -1.62
N SER A 41 -16.10 17.36 -2.90
CA SER A 41 -15.67 16.52 -4.03
C SER A 41 -14.15 16.30 -4.04
N ILE A 42 -13.38 17.37 -3.76
CA ILE A 42 -11.92 17.32 -3.67
C ILE A 42 -11.48 16.46 -2.49
N GLU A 43 -12.10 16.60 -1.32
CA GLU A 43 -11.79 15.78 -0.14
C GLU A 43 -12.06 14.29 -0.41
N SER A 44 -13.22 13.96 -0.99
CA SER A 44 -13.57 12.59 -1.36
C SER A 44 -12.55 12.00 -2.34
N LEU A 45 -12.18 12.76 -3.37
CA LEU A 45 -11.19 12.32 -4.35
C LEU A 45 -9.80 12.12 -3.72
N ALA A 46 -9.36 13.04 -2.86
CA ALA A 46 -8.09 12.94 -2.13
C ALA A 46 -8.05 11.68 -1.25
N GLN A 47 -9.15 11.37 -0.56
CA GLN A 47 -9.27 10.13 0.22
C GLN A 47 -9.19 8.87 -0.65
N GLN A 48 -9.80 8.88 -1.83
CA GLN A 48 -9.73 7.76 -2.78
C GLN A 48 -8.30 7.56 -3.29
N ILE A 49 -7.61 8.64 -3.68
CA ILE A 49 -6.20 8.59 -4.08
C ILE A 49 -5.34 8.06 -2.94
N HIS A 50 -5.55 8.55 -1.70
CA HIS A 50 -4.81 8.06 -0.53
C HIS A 50 -5.05 6.57 -0.27
N LYS A 51 -6.27 6.06 -0.44
CA LYS A 51 -6.58 4.62 -0.32
C LYS A 51 -5.92 3.78 -1.41
N LEU A 52 -5.86 4.28 -2.64
CA LEU A 52 -5.21 3.60 -3.76
C LEU A 52 -3.67 3.61 -3.63
N HIS A 53 -3.12 4.71 -3.16
CA HIS A 53 -1.68 4.91 -2.98
C HIS A 53 -1.18 4.37 -1.65
N SER A 54 -2.06 4.12 -0.67
CA SER A 54 -1.70 3.43 0.56
C SER A 54 -1.20 2.04 0.15
N PRO A 55 0.10 1.75 0.30
CA PRO A 55 0.61 0.42 0.05
C PRO A 55 -0.19 -0.49 0.97
N ASN A 56 -0.86 -1.50 0.43
CA ASN A 56 -1.53 -2.51 1.23
C ASN A 56 -0.50 -3.25 2.10
N TYR A 57 -0.14 -2.67 3.25
CA TYR A 57 0.74 -3.25 4.27
C TYR A 57 0.13 -4.52 4.89
N ASN A 58 -1.13 -4.82 4.56
CA ASN A 58 -1.87 -6.00 4.96
C ASN A 58 -1.66 -7.21 4.05
N LYS A 59 -0.70 -7.19 3.12
CA LYS A 59 -0.24 -8.47 2.57
C LYS A 59 0.63 -9.10 3.66
N PRO A 60 0.21 -10.19 4.33
CA PRO A 60 1.18 -10.96 5.08
C PRO A 60 2.24 -11.32 4.06
N ARG A 61 3.46 -10.78 4.23
CA ARG A 61 4.65 -11.37 3.61
C ARG A 61 4.50 -12.82 3.97
N TYR A 62 4.19 -13.66 2.99
CA TYR A 62 4.19 -15.09 3.17
C TYR A 62 5.57 -15.35 3.72
N HIS A 63 5.63 -15.54 5.04
CA HIS A 63 6.83 -15.90 5.73
C HIS A 63 7.15 -17.19 5.02
N ASN A 64 8.23 -17.15 4.24
CA ASN A 64 8.89 -18.34 3.76
C ASN A 64 9.25 -19.05 5.06
N ARG A 65 8.30 -19.82 5.60
CA ARG A 65 8.53 -20.77 6.66
C ARG A 65 9.39 -21.77 5.95
N SER A 66 10.70 -21.50 5.95
CA SER A 66 11.72 -22.50 5.79
C SER A 66 11.19 -23.68 6.58
N ARG A 67 10.74 -24.71 5.86
CA ARG A 67 10.20 -25.93 6.45
C ARG A 67 11.36 -26.50 7.24
N SER A 68 11.53 -26.03 8.47
CA SER A 68 12.56 -26.47 9.38
C SER A 68 12.19 -27.93 9.59
N ARG A 69 12.95 -28.81 8.93
CA ARG A 69 12.67 -30.24 8.91
C ARG A 69 12.53 -30.64 10.36
N SER A 70 11.32 -31.02 10.77
CA SER A 70 11.02 -31.34 12.16
C SER A 70 12.11 -32.28 12.65
N LYS A 71 12.83 -31.86 13.72
CA LYS A 71 13.91 -32.64 14.32
C LYS A 71 13.36 -34.04 14.53
N SER A 72 13.83 -34.97 13.71
CA SER A 72 13.27 -36.31 13.66
C SER A 72 13.33 -36.86 15.08
N ARG A 73 12.17 -37.19 15.65
CA ARG A 73 12.04 -37.63 17.04
C ARG A 73 12.99 -38.79 17.27
N SER A 74 14.04 -38.59 18.09
CA SER A 74 14.92 -39.65 18.57
C SER A 74 14.15 -40.59 19.47
N SER A 75 13.37 -41.47 18.83
CA SER A 75 12.87 -42.66 19.47
C SER A 75 13.78 -43.81 19.04
N SER A 76 14.30 -44.51 20.03
CA SER A 76 15.18 -45.67 19.95
C SER A 76 14.59 -46.87 19.17
N HIS A 77 13.34 -46.79 18.69
CA HIS A 77 12.67 -47.78 17.84
C HIS A 77 12.19 -47.19 16.50
N ARG A 78 13.01 -46.37 15.85
CA ARG A 78 12.62 -45.73 14.59
C ARG A 78 12.60 -46.74 13.45
N LEU A 79 11.40 -47.04 12.97
CA LEU A 79 11.18 -47.62 11.65
C LEU A 79 11.96 -46.81 10.60
N CYS A 80 12.56 -47.49 9.61
CA CYS A 80 13.23 -46.80 8.51
C CYS A 80 12.23 -45.94 7.72
N TRP A 81 12.72 -44.97 6.94
CA TRP A 81 11.86 -44.07 6.16
C TRP A 81 10.86 -44.84 5.27
N TYR A 82 11.27 -45.97 4.71
CA TYR A 82 10.42 -46.82 3.89
C TYR A 82 9.29 -47.46 4.71
N HIS A 83 9.56 -48.04 5.88
CA HIS A 83 8.51 -48.60 6.75
C HIS A 83 7.64 -47.51 7.40
N TYR A 84 8.18 -46.31 7.63
CA TYR A 84 7.38 -45.17 8.05
C TYR A 84 6.35 -44.76 6.97
N ARG A 85 6.73 -44.78 5.69
CA ARG A 85 5.88 -44.37 4.57
C ARG A 85 4.95 -45.47 4.06
N PHE A 86 5.46 -46.70 3.93
CA PHE A 86 4.81 -47.81 3.24
C PHE A 86 4.40 -48.96 4.18
N ARG A 87 4.80 -48.92 5.46
CA ARG A 87 4.53 -49.97 6.47
C ARG A 87 5.00 -51.35 5.94
N ALA A 88 4.19 -52.39 6.09
CA ALA A 88 4.52 -53.77 5.66
C ALA A 88 4.83 -53.90 4.16
N ASN A 89 4.38 -52.96 3.32
CA ASN A 89 4.62 -53.00 1.88
C ASN A 89 5.99 -52.42 1.48
N ALA A 90 6.87 -52.14 2.44
CA ALA A 90 8.19 -51.56 2.18
C ALA A 90 9.16 -52.62 1.64
N GLN A 91 9.42 -52.59 0.33
CA GLN A 91 10.37 -53.52 -0.31
C GLN A 91 11.85 -53.16 -0.11
N LYS A 92 12.13 -51.96 0.41
CA LYS A 92 13.50 -51.46 0.59
C LYS A 92 13.73 -51.10 2.06
N CYS A 93 13.94 -52.10 2.89
CA CYS A 93 14.32 -51.89 4.29
C CYS A 93 15.81 -51.51 4.39
N ILE A 94 16.16 -50.57 5.29
CA ILE A 94 17.55 -50.18 5.57
C ILE A 94 17.79 -50.36 7.06
N SER A 95 18.85 -51.06 7.43
CA SER A 95 19.26 -51.28 8.82
C SER A 95 19.86 -50.02 9.45
N PRO A 96 19.64 -49.77 10.76
CA PRO A 96 18.86 -50.55 11.72
C PRO A 96 17.36 -50.18 11.67
N CYS A 97 16.50 -51.14 11.27
CA CYS A 97 15.05 -50.97 11.29
C CYS A 97 14.43 -51.95 12.28
N SER A 98 13.62 -51.47 13.21
CA SER A 98 12.95 -52.30 14.22
C SER A 98 11.63 -52.92 13.74
N PHE A 99 11.32 -52.87 12.44
CA PHE A 99 10.09 -53.45 11.89
C PHE A 99 10.17 -54.99 11.96
N LYS A 100 9.24 -55.60 12.70
CA LYS A 100 9.06 -57.05 12.74
C LYS A 100 7.79 -57.39 11.96
N GLU A 101 7.94 -58.00 10.80
CA GLU A 101 6.82 -58.54 10.04
C GLU A 101 6.31 -59.78 10.78
N SER A 102 5.23 -59.65 11.53
CA SER A 102 4.55 -60.79 12.12
C SER A 102 3.80 -61.51 11.01
N GLN A 103 4.41 -62.56 10.46
CA GLN A 103 3.80 -63.43 9.46
C GLN A 103 2.50 -64.01 10.04
N LYS A 104 1.41 -63.92 9.26
CA LYS A 104 0.11 -64.51 9.58
C LYS A 104 -0.35 -65.33 8.39
#